data_AF-A0A968DDU2-F1
#
_entry.id   AF-A0A968DDU2-F1
#
_cell.length_a   1.000
_cell.length_b   1.000
_cell.length_c   1.000
_cell.angle_alpha   90.00
_cell.angle_beta   90.00
_cell.angle_gamma   90.00
#
_symmetry.space_group_name_H-M   'P 1'
#
loop_
_entity.id
_entity.type
_entity.pdbx_description
1 polymer ?
#
loop_
_entity_poly.entity_id
_entity_poly.type
_entity_poly.pdbx_seq_one_letter_code
_entity_poly.pdbx_strand_id
1 'polypeptide(L)'
;MTSPAPITAILLVAALWPSGRADSQENQAPTIEDLASEEIVVDTEAPISDSQIKAIESYQLFIDLAGDDPLLHAEAMRRLADLQLEAGELEQLQENLESVADRSADAVGLYEALLDTYPDYAKNDLVLYQLARAHELNGELELALDALDRLVSEYRDAPHFAEAHFRRGEILFVQRRYDEAEDAYGAVL
;
A
#
# COMPACT_ATOMS: atom_id res chain seq x y z
N MET A 1 -74.26 42.29 45.57
CA MET A 1 -74.06 41.05 44.81
C MET A 1 -72.66 41.10 44.19
N THR A 2 -71.93 39.98 44.28
CA THR A 2 -70.66 39.59 43.60
C THR A 2 -69.34 40.31 43.96
N SER A 3 -68.42 39.53 44.55
CA SER A 3 -66.95 39.72 44.72
C SER A 3 -66.19 39.36 43.40
N PRO A 4 -64.84 39.24 43.29
CA PRO A 4 -63.66 39.73 44.07
C PRO A 4 -62.52 40.32 43.18
N ALA A 5 -61.42 40.83 43.79
CA ALA A 5 -60.02 40.53 43.37
C ALA A 5 -58.99 41.06 44.41
N PRO A 6 -57.91 40.31 44.74
CA PRO A 6 -56.95 40.71 45.77
C PRO A 6 -55.72 41.44 45.21
N ILE A 7 -55.15 42.31 46.05
CA ILE A 7 -53.95 43.13 45.82
C ILE A 7 -52.71 42.26 45.98
N THR A 8 -51.90 42.15 44.93
CA THR A 8 -50.57 41.50 44.99
C THR A 8 -49.52 42.54 45.39
N ALA A 9 -48.99 42.40 46.60
CA ALA A 9 -47.85 43.18 47.08
C ALA A 9 -46.54 42.53 46.62
N ILE A 10 -45.72 43.27 45.87
CA ILE A 10 -44.38 42.87 45.47
C ILE A 10 -43.41 43.27 46.58
N LEU A 11 -42.79 42.29 47.23
CA LEU A 11 -41.70 42.48 48.19
C LEU A 11 -40.36 42.56 47.45
N LEU A 12 -39.70 43.72 47.57
CA LEU A 12 -38.30 43.96 47.23
C LEU A 12 -37.40 43.32 48.29
N VAL A 13 -36.51 42.41 47.88
CA VAL A 13 -35.33 42.03 48.68
C VAL A 13 -34.10 42.16 47.80
N ALA A 14 -33.30 43.18 48.10
CA ALA A 14 -31.97 43.37 47.55
C ALA A 14 -30.98 42.43 48.25
N ALA A 15 -30.29 41.58 47.49
CA ALA A 15 -29.16 40.80 47.99
C ALA A 15 -27.88 41.39 47.41
N LEU A 16 -27.07 42.01 48.27
CA LEU A 16 -25.69 42.37 47.99
C LEU A 16 -24.87 41.09 47.82
N TRP A 17 -24.29 40.88 46.64
CA TRP A 17 -23.28 39.84 46.43
C TRP A 17 -21.88 40.43 46.64
N PRO A 18 -21.01 39.85 47.49
CA PRO A 18 -19.64 40.28 47.61
C PRO A 18 -18.85 39.78 46.40
N SER A 19 -18.19 40.72 45.73
CA SER A 19 -17.25 40.47 44.64
C SER A 19 -16.02 39.75 45.19
N GLY A 20 -15.87 38.46 44.86
CA GLY A 20 -14.66 37.68 45.10
C GLY A 20 -14.20 37.08 43.79
N ARG A 21 -13.04 37.56 43.29
CA ARG A 21 -12.34 37.14 42.08
C ARG A 21 -12.51 35.65 41.75
N ALA A 22 -13.19 35.36 40.64
CA ALA A 22 -12.91 34.15 39.89
C ALA A 22 -11.66 34.45 39.05
N ASP A 23 -10.55 33.80 39.35
CA ASP A 23 -9.43 33.68 38.43
C ASP A 23 -9.96 32.94 37.19
N SER A 24 -10.37 33.69 36.18
CA SER A 24 -10.59 33.16 34.85
C SER A 24 -9.20 32.90 34.27
N GLN A 25 -8.63 31.73 34.57
CA GLN A 25 -7.70 31.09 33.65
C GLN A 25 -8.46 30.92 32.34
N GLU A 26 -8.26 31.90 31.46
CA GLU A 26 -8.67 31.84 30.08
C GLU A 26 -7.92 30.66 29.48
N ASN A 27 -8.59 29.51 29.39
CA ASN A 27 -8.06 28.31 28.80
C ASN A 27 -7.97 28.54 27.30
N GLN A 28 -6.95 29.28 26.87
CA GLN A 28 -6.67 29.55 25.46
C GLN A 28 -6.43 28.19 24.78
N ALA A 29 -7.22 27.92 23.74
CA ALA A 29 -7.05 26.70 22.97
C ALA A 29 -5.61 26.65 22.42
N PRO A 30 -4.97 25.46 22.42
CA PRO A 30 -3.59 25.32 21.97
C PRO A 30 -3.45 25.83 20.53
N THR A 31 -2.34 26.49 20.27
CA THR A 31 -1.95 27.08 19.00
C THR A 31 -0.95 26.18 18.28
N ILE A 32 -0.72 26.46 17.00
CA ILE A 32 0.33 25.76 16.23
C ILE A 32 1.73 26.00 16.82
N GLU A 33 1.95 27.09 17.57
CA GLU A 33 3.21 27.37 18.28
C GLU A 33 3.46 26.37 19.42
N ASP A 34 2.40 25.89 20.08
CA ASP A 34 2.51 24.93 21.18
C ASP A 34 3.01 23.56 20.67
N LEU A 35 2.70 23.19 19.42
CA LEU A 35 3.19 21.97 18.76
C LEU A 35 4.70 21.99 18.53
N ALA A 36 5.34 23.17 18.46
CA ALA A 36 6.80 23.27 18.28
C ALA A 36 7.57 22.81 19.53
N SER A 37 6.90 22.74 20.68
CA SER A 37 7.47 22.32 21.96
C SER A 37 7.07 20.89 22.37
N GLU A 38 6.22 20.23 21.58
CA GLU A 38 5.75 18.89 21.84
C GLU A 38 6.76 17.86 21.29
N GLU A 39 7.47 17.17 22.18
CA GLU A 39 8.29 16.02 21.78
C GLU A 39 7.36 14.87 21.36
N ILE A 40 7.23 14.67 20.05
CA ILE A 40 6.51 13.53 19.51
C ILE A 40 7.32 12.26 19.79
N VAL A 41 6.95 11.54 20.85
CA VAL A 41 7.48 10.20 21.12
C VAL A 41 6.82 9.23 20.15
N VAL A 42 7.52 8.92 19.06
CA VAL A 42 7.12 7.86 18.13
C VAL A 42 7.56 6.53 18.71
N ASP A 43 6.60 5.72 19.16
CA ASP A 43 6.85 4.31 19.48
C ASP A 43 7.04 3.54 18.17
N THR A 44 8.29 3.31 17.81
CA THR A 44 8.66 2.54 16.60
C THR A 44 8.56 1.02 16.81
N GLU A 45 8.34 0.55 18.04
CA GLU A 45 8.29 -0.87 18.38
C GLU A 45 6.85 -1.42 18.39
N ALA A 46 5.85 -0.54 18.52
CA ALA A 46 4.46 -0.94 18.49
C ALA A 46 4.08 -1.54 17.11
N PRO A 47 3.53 -2.77 17.05
CA PRO A 47 3.09 -3.36 15.80
C PRO A 47 1.91 -2.57 15.24
N ILE A 48 2.04 -2.10 14.00
CA ILE A 48 0.94 -1.48 13.28
C ILE A 48 0.05 -2.61 12.73
N SER A 49 -1.13 -2.80 13.32
CA SER A 49 -2.15 -3.69 12.73
C SER A 49 -2.41 -3.28 11.28
N ASP A 50 -2.46 -4.27 10.40
CA ASP A 50 -2.79 -4.12 8.98
C ASP A 50 -1.86 -3.16 8.23
N SER A 51 -0.58 -3.12 8.64
CA SER A 51 0.44 -2.24 8.04
C SER A 51 0.55 -2.38 6.53
N GLN A 52 0.43 -3.60 6.00
CA GLN A 52 0.45 -3.88 4.57
C GLN A 52 -0.74 -3.24 3.84
N ILE A 53 -1.96 -3.40 4.37
CA ILE A 53 -3.17 -2.81 3.78
C ILE A 53 -3.06 -1.28 3.75
N LYS A 54 -2.63 -0.67 4.86
CA LYS A 54 -2.40 0.77 4.94
C LYS A 54 -1.33 1.25 3.95
N ALA A 55 -0.29 0.44 3.72
CA ALA A 55 0.74 0.77 2.73
C ALA A 55 0.17 0.75 1.31
N ILE A 56 -0.65 -0.26 0.95
CA ILE A 56 -1.35 -0.35 -0.34
C ILE A 56 -2.21 0.90 -0.56
N GLU A 57 -3.07 1.24 0.41
CA GLU A 57 -3.93 2.44 0.34
C GLU A 57 -3.10 3.73 0.19
N SER A 58 -1.97 3.83 0.89
CA SER A 58 -1.10 5.00 0.84
C SER A 58 -0.43 5.14 -0.54
N TYR A 59 0.04 4.05 -1.14
CA TYR A 59 0.63 4.09 -2.49
C TYR A 59 -0.41 4.35 -3.57
N GLN A 60 -1.62 3.79 -3.45
CA GLN A 60 -2.74 4.12 -4.35
C GLN A 60 -3.04 5.62 -4.32
N LEU A 61 -3.21 6.18 -3.12
CA LEU A 61 -3.44 7.62 -2.96
C LEU A 61 -2.27 8.45 -3.51
N PHE A 62 -1.04 8.01 -3.28
CA PHE A 62 0.14 8.67 -3.83
C PHE A 62 0.11 8.71 -5.36
N ILE A 63 -0.18 7.59 -6.02
CA ILE A 63 -0.25 7.48 -7.49
C ILE A 63 -1.38 8.38 -8.04
N ASP A 64 -2.52 8.44 -7.36
CA ASP A 64 -3.68 9.26 -7.76
C ASP A 64 -3.44 10.77 -7.61
N LEU A 65 -2.64 11.17 -6.63
CA LEU A 65 -2.42 12.58 -6.27
C LEU A 65 -1.10 13.16 -6.80
N ALA A 66 -0.06 12.34 -6.93
CA ALA A 66 1.30 12.78 -7.26
C ALA A 66 1.53 12.68 -8.78
N GLY A 67 1.32 13.81 -9.46
CA GLY A 67 1.39 13.93 -10.92
C GLY A 67 2.71 14.46 -11.50
N ASP A 68 3.72 14.81 -10.69
CA ASP A 68 4.82 15.67 -11.19
C ASP A 68 6.22 15.04 -11.26
N ASP A 69 6.51 13.96 -10.51
CA ASP A 69 7.81 13.26 -10.58
C ASP A 69 7.67 11.85 -11.19
N PRO A 70 8.10 11.65 -12.45
CA PRO A 70 8.00 10.35 -13.13
C PRO A 70 8.73 9.21 -12.42
N LEU A 71 9.89 9.47 -11.80
CA LEU A 71 10.67 8.42 -11.14
C LEU A 71 10.00 7.98 -9.85
N LEU A 72 9.45 8.94 -9.10
CA LEU A 72 8.72 8.64 -7.88
C LEU A 72 7.41 7.90 -8.17
N HIS A 73 6.72 8.26 -9.26
CA HIS A 73 5.54 7.55 -9.72
C HIS A 73 5.86 6.10 -10.11
N ALA A 74 6.92 5.86 -10.89
CA ALA A 74 7.38 4.52 -11.24
C ALA A 74 7.74 3.67 -10.02
N GLU A 75 8.48 4.23 -9.05
CA GLU A 75 8.82 3.54 -7.80
C GLU A 75 7.58 3.22 -6.96
N ALA A 76 6.61 4.13 -6.90
CA ALA A 76 5.35 3.92 -6.19
C ALA A 76 4.50 2.82 -6.84
N MET A 77 4.35 2.82 -8.17
CA MET A 77 3.68 1.76 -8.91
C MET A 77 4.33 0.40 -8.65
N ARG A 78 5.66 0.34 -8.74
CA ARG A 78 6.44 -0.87 -8.44
C ARG A 78 6.21 -1.38 -7.02
N ARG A 79 6.18 -0.48 -6.03
CA ARG A 79 5.92 -0.84 -4.62
C ARG A 79 4.49 -1.30 -4.38
N LEU A 80 3.52 -0.67 -5.02
CA LEU A 80 2.14 -1.09 -4.94
C LEU A 80 1.96 -2.50 -5.53
N ALA A 81 2.56 -2.77 -6.69
CA ALA A 81 2.51 -4.07 -7.34
C ALA A 81 3.13 -5.19 -6.46
N ASP A 82 4.31 -4.93 -5.88
CA ASP A 82 4.94 -5.84 -4.92
C ASP A 82 4.02 -6.16 -3.73
N LEU A 83 3.45 -5.13 -3.10
CA LEU A 83 2.59 -5.30 -1.93
C LEU A 83 1.32 -6.10 -2.25
N GLN A 84 0.76 -5.90 -3.44
CA GLN A 84 -0.38 -6.66 -3.93
C GLN A 84 -0.01 -8.12 -4.18
N LEU A 85 1.14 -8.39 -4.81
CA LEU A 85 1.63 -9.75 -5.02
C LEU A 85 1.87 -10.46 -3.68
N GLU A 86 2.58 -9.82 -2.74
CA GLU A 86 2.83 -10.37 -1.40
C GLU A 86 1.53 -10.64 -0.63
N ALA A 87 0.52 -9.78 -0.78
CA ALA A 87 -0.79 -10.00 -0.18
C ALA A 87 -1.48 -11.22 -0.79
N GLY A 88 -1.45 -11.37 -2.11
CA GLY A 88 -1.98 -12.55 -2.80
C GLY A 88 -1.27 -13.84 -2.39
N GLU A 89 0.06 -13.83 -2.28
CA GLU A 89 0.83 -14.99 -1.82
C GLU A 89 0.47 -15.39 -0.38
N LEU A 90 0.26 -14.41 0.50
CA LEU A 90 -0.15 -14.64 1.88
C LEU A 90 -1.57 -15.22 1.95
N GLU A 91 -2.50 -14.70 1.15
CA GLU A 91 -3.88 -15.17 1.08
C GLU A 91 -3.96 -16.60 0.51
N GLN A 92 -3.06 -16.98 -0.40
CA GLN A 92 -2.96 -18.34 -0.92
C GLN A 92 -2.56 -19.32 0.17
N LEU A 93 -1.62 -18.93 1.05
CA LEU A 93 -1.25 -19.73 2.22
C LEU A 93 -2.41 -19.90 3.21
N GLN A 94 -3.37 -18.97 3.20
CA GLN A 94 -4.59 -19.01 4.01
C GLN A 94 -5.77 -19.67 3.28
N GLU A 95 -5.54 -20.25 2.10
CA GLU A 95 -6.53 -20.93 1.24
C GLU A 95 -7.70 -20.04 0.78
N ASN A 96 -7.51 -18.72 0.70
CA ASN A 96 -8.52 -17.78 0.21
C ASN A 96 -8.37 -17.52 -1.30
N LEU A 97 -8.79 -18.47 -2.14
CA LEU A 97 -8.50 -18.46 -3.58
C LEU A 97 -9.10 -17.29 -4.37
N GLU A 98 -10.24 -16.74 -3.95
CA GLU A 98 -10.89 -15.62 -4.65
C GLU A 98 -10.08 -14.33 -4.48
N SER A 99 -9.67 -14.02 -3.26
CA SER A 99 -8.89 -12.81 -3.00
C SER A 99 -7.48 -12.90 -3.58
N VAL A 100 -6.88 -14.11 -3.61
CA VAL A 100 -5.59 -14.35 -4.29
C VAL A 100 -5.64 -13.89 -5.72
N ALA A 101 -6.67 -14.31 -6.48
CA ALA A 101 -6.82 -13.99 -7.89
C ALA A 101 -6.99 -12.48 -8.14
N ASP A 102 -7.71 -11.79 -7.26
CA ASP A 102 -7.86 -10.33 -7.35
C ASP A 102 -6.53 -9.61 -7.10
N ARG A 103 -5.80 -10.01 -6.05
CA ARG A 103 -4.51 -9.41 -5.66
C ARG A 103 -3.42 -9.59 -6.71
N SER A 104 -3.29 -10.81 -7.24
CA SER A 104 -2.33 -11.13 -8.29
C SER A 104 -2.67 -10.44 -9.61
N ALA A 105 -3.94 -10.34 -9.98
CA ALA A 105 -4.38 -9.60 -11.16
C ALA A 105 -4.08 -8.10 -11.05
N ASP A 106 -4.30 -7.50 -9.87
CA ASP A 106 -3.90 -6.11 -9.60
C ASP A 106 -2.39 -5.94 -9.76
N ALA A 107 -1.58 -6.86 -9.23
CA ALA A 107 -0.13 -6.82 -9.37
C ALA A 107 0.32 -6.93 -10.83
N VAL A 108 -0.24 -7.86 -11.60
CA VAL A 108 0.01 -8.01 -13.05
C VAL A 108 -0.25 -6.70 -13.77
N GLY A 109 -1.44 -6.10 -13.58
CA GLY A 109 -1.82 -4.86 -14.27
C GLY A 109 -0.88 -3.70 -13.95
N LEU A 110 -0.40 -3.60 -12.70
CA LEU A 110 0.56 -2.57 -12.30
C LEU A 110 1.95 -2.79 -12.91
N TYR A 111 2.44 -4.02 -12.95
CA TYR A 111 3.73 -4.32 -13.58
C TYR A 111 3.70 -4.11 -15.09
N GLU A 112 2.64 -4.53 -15.78
CA GLU A 112 2.44 -4.28 -17.20
C GLU A 112 2.39 -2.78 -17.50
N ALA A 113 1.61 -2.01 -16.73
CA ALA A 113 1.53 -0.57 -16.87
C ALA A 113 2.86 0.13 -16.61
N LEU A 114 3.64 -0.35 -15.63
CA LEU A 114 4.97 0.16 -15.32
C LEU A 114 5.95 -0.08 -16.48
N LEU A 115 5.97 -1.28 -17.06
CA LEU A 115 6.83 -1.63 -18.20
C LEU A 115 6.47 -0.83 -19.46
N ASP A 116 5.18 -0.55 -19.69
CA ASP A 116 4.70 0.24 -20.84
C ASP A 116 4.99 1.73 -20.65
N THR A 117 4.69 2.28 -19.48
CA THR A 117 4.82 3.71 -19.19
C THR A 117 6.28 4.13 -19.00
N TYR A 118 7.12 3.24 -18.46
CA TYR A 118 8.51 3.50 -18.12
C TYR A 118 9.47 2.45 -18.71
N PRO A 119 9.67 2.44 -20.04
CA PRO A 119 10.51 1.44 -20.70
C PRO A 119 11.98 1.47 -20.27
N ASP A 120 12.49 2.63 -19.83
CA ASP A 120 13.86 2.83 -19.35
C ASP A 120 13.97 2.79 -17.81
N TYR A 121 12.95 2.28 -17.11
CA TYR A 121 12.98 2.20 -15.66
C TYR A 121 14.11 1.27 -15.18
N ALA A 122 14.97 1.79 -14.30
CA ALA A 122 16.21 1.13 -13.91
C ALA A 122 16.04 -0.24 -13.23
N LYS A 123 14.82 -0.59 -12.81
CA LYS A 123 14.50 -1.87 -12.16
C LYS A 123 13.58 -2.76 -13.02
N ASN A 124 13.55 -2.56 -14.34
CA ASN A 124 12.69 -3.35 -15.23
C ASN A 124 13.06 -4.84 -15.25
N ASP A 125 14.31 -5.20 -14.94
CA ASP A 125 14.71 -6.58 -14.66
C ASP A 125 13.91 -7.19 -13.49
N LEU A 126 13.85 -6.48 -12.37
CA LEU A 126 13.06 -6.89 -11.21
C LEU A 126 11.56 -6.90 -11.53
N VAL A 127 11.07 -5.92 -12.27
CA VAL A 127 9.65 -5.85 -12.67
C VAL A 127 9.25 -7.06 -13.52
N LEU A 128 10.06 -7.44 -14.51
CA LEU A 128 9.83 -8.64 -15.31
C LEU A 128 9.84 -9.92 -14.47
N TYR A 129 10.77 -10.01 -13.52
CA TYR A 129 10.84 -11.15 -12.60
C TYR A 129 9.57 -11.27 -11.75
N GLN A 130 9.11 -10.15 -11.19
CA GLN A 130 7.92 -10.12 -10.33
C GLN A 130 6.62 -10.31 -11.13
N LEU A 131 6.56 -9.80 -12.37
CA LEU A 131 5.47 -10.06 -13.30
C LEU A 131 5.33 -11.56 -13.59
N ALA A 132 6.45 -12.25 -13.84
CA ALA A 132 6.43 -13.70 -14.02
C ALA A 132 5.86 -14.42 -12.79
N ARG A 133 6.30 -14.04 -11.58
CA ARG A 133 5.75 -14.60 -10.33
C ARG A 133 4.25 -14.35 -10.18
N ALA A 134 3.77 -13.16 -10.53
CA ALA A 134 2.35 -12.83 -10.47
C ALA A 134 1.52 -13.69 -11.46
N HIS A 135 2.02 -13.89 -12.67
CA HIS A 135 1.42 -14.83 -13.63
C HIS A 135 1.45 -16.29 -13.15
N GLU A 136 2.56 -16.76 -12.55
CA GLU A 136 2.64 -18.10 -11.96
C GLU A 136 1.60 -18.27 -10.84
N LEU A 137 1.40 -17.25 -9.99
CA LEU A 137 0.39 -17.25 -8.93
C LEU A 137 -1.03 -17.38 -9.51
N ASN A 138 -1.27 -16.82 -10.69
CA ASN A 138 -2.52 -16.97 -11.46
C ASN A 138 -2.63 -18.27 -12.25
N GLY A 139 -1.58 -19.11 -12.29
CA GLY A 139 -1.51 -20.28 -13.15
C GLY A 139 -1.34 -19.96 -14.65
N GLU A 140 -0.97 -18.72 -14.98
CA GLU A 140 -0.77 -18.21 -16.34
C GLU A 140 0.64 -18.51 -16.84
N LEU A 141 0.99 -19.80 -16.89
CA LEU A 141 2.37 -20.25 -17.10
C LEU A 141 3.03 -19.76 -18.41
N GLU A 142 2.26 -19.61 -19.50
CA GLU A 142 2.81 -19.06 -20.75
C GLU A 142 3.17 -17.58 -20.62
N LEU A 143 2.33 -16.79 -19.95
CA LEU A 143 2.62 -15.36 -19.70
C LEU A 143 3.79 -15.19 -18.73
N ALA A 144 3.89 -16.08 -17.72
CA ALA A 144 5.05 -16.13 -16.86
C ALA A 144 6.34 -16.43 -17.65
N LEU A 145 6.28 -17.41 -18.57
CA LEU A 145 7.41 -17.75 -19.43
C LEU A 145 7.82 -16.58 -20.33
N ASP A 146 6.85 -15.87 -20.94
CA ASP A 146 7.11 -14.69 -21.78
C ASP A 146 7.85 -13.58 -20.99
N ALA A 147 7.42 -13.30 -19.76
CA ALA A 147 8.09 -12.32 -18.90
C ALA A 147 9.53 -12.74 -18.55
N LEU A 148 9.75 -14.02 -18.25
CA LEU A 148 11.08 -14.55 -17.98
C LEU A 148 11.98 -14.57 -19.22
N ASP A 149 11.43 -14.88 -20.40
CA ASP A 149 12.14 -14.83 -21.69
C ASP A 149 12.65 -13.42 -21.98
N ARG A 150 11.81 -12.40 -21.73
CA ARG A 150 12.23 -10.99 -21.80
C ARG A 150 13.33 -10.68 -20.81
N LEU A 151 13.20 -11.11 -19.54
CA LEU A 151 14.22 -10.87 -18.52
C LEU A 151 15.59 -11.41 -18.95
N VAL A 152 15.67 -12.69 -19.35
CA VAL A 152 16.96 -13.32 -19.67
C VAL A 152 17.54 -12.84 -21.02
N SER A 153 16.72 -12.31 -21.91
CA SER A 153 17.18 -11.76 -23.19
C SER A 153 17.69 -10.33 -23.06
N GLU A 154 16.99 -9.49 -22.28
CA GLU A 154 17.27 -8.06 -22.11
C GLU A 154 18.26 -7.78 -20.97
N TYR A 155 18.25 -8.56 -19.87
CA TYR A 155 18.96 -8.26 -18.63
C TYR A 155 19.88 -9.40 -18.18
N ARG A 156 20.97 -9.63 -18.94
CA ARG A 156 21.92 -10.73 -18.70
C ARG A 156 22.68 -10.66 -17.38
N ASP A 157 22.83 -9.47 -16.82
CA ASP A 157 23.56 -9.22 -15.57
C ASP A 157 22.61 -9.02 -14.37
N ALA A 158 21.30 -9.25 -14.54
CA ALA A 158 20.32 -9.07 -13.47
C ALA A 158 20.59 -10.01 -12.28
N PRO A 159 20.36 -9.56 -11.03
CA PRO A 159 20.49 -10.43 -9.85
C PRO A 159 19.65 -11.71 -9.92
N HIS A 160 18.50 -11.65 -10.60
CA HIS A 160 17.58 -12.76 -10.76
C HIS A 160 17.82 -13.62 -12.01
N PHE A 161 18.89 -13.38 -12.79
CA PHE A 161 19.13 -14.06 -14.06
C PHE A 161 19.16 -15.60 -13.94
N ALA A 162 19.91 -16.12 -12.96
CA ALA A 162 20.01 -17.56 -12.73
C ALA A 162 18.68 -18.17 -12.26
N GLU A 163 17.97 -17.50 -11.35
CA GLU A 163 16.66 -17.96 -10.88
C GLU A 163 15.60 -17.89 -11.99
N ALA A 164 15.65 -16.87 -12.85
CA ALA A 164 14.78 -16.75 -14.00
C ALA A 164 15.00 -17.92 -14.98
N HIS A 165 16.24 -18.27 -15.29
CA HIS A 165 16.55 -19.46 -16.10
C HIS A 165 16.03 -20.76 -15.47
N PHE A 166 16.20 -20.92 -14.16
CA PHE A 166 15.67 -22.08 -13.45
C PHE A 166 14.14 -22.15 -13.55
N ARG A 167 13.42 -21.06 -13.27
CA ARG A 167 11.94 -21.00 -13.37
C ARG A 167 11.45 -21.26 -14.79
N ARG A 168 12.13 -20.70 -15.81
CA ARG A 168 11.84 -21.03 -17.23
C ARG A 168 11.92 -22.53 -17.45
N GLY A 169 12.99 -23.17 -16.97
CA GLY A 169 13.16 -24.62 -17.03
C GLY A 169 12.00 -25.38 -16.40
N GLU A 170 11.59 -24.99 -15.18
CA GLU A 170 10.45 -25.62 -14.49
C GLU A 170 9.15 -25.50 -15.28
N ILE A 171 8.82 -24.30 -15.79
CA ILE A 171 7.62 -24.06 -16.59
C ILE A 171 7.65 -24.92 -17.86
N LEU A 172 8.75 -24.86 -18.61
CA LEU A 172 8.95 -25.62 -19.85
C LEU A 172 8.85 -27.14 -19.59
N PHE A 173 9.42 -27.61 -18.49
CA PHE A 173 9.37 -29.01 -18.10
C PHE A 173 7.93 -29.47 -17.80
N VAL A 174 7.16 -28.70 -17.04
CA VAL A 174 5.73 -28.98 -16.75
C VAL A 174 4.91 -29.01 -18.04
N GLN A 175 5.22 -28.12 -18.99
CA GLN A 175 4.61 -28.08 -20.33
C GLN A 175 5.13 -29.18 -21.28
N ARG A 176 6.06 -30.04 -20.83
CA ARG A 176 6.69 -31.13 -21.60
C ARG A 176 7.57 -30.67 -22.77
N ARG A 177 8.05 -29.44 -22.72
CA ARG A 177 9.03 -28.85 -23.66
C ARG A 177 10.45 -29.17 -23.17
N TYR A 178 10.78 -30.46 -23.13
CA TYR A 178 11.98 -30.95 -22.44
C TYR A 178 13.29 -30.43 -23.02
N ASP A 179 13.39 -30.31 -24.34
CA ASP A 179 14.59 -29.80 -25.00
C ASP A 179 14.87 -28.34 -24.58
N GLU A 180 13.83 -27.50 -24.54
CA GLU A 180 13.93 -26.10 -24.11
C GLU A 180 14.18 -25.97 -22.60
N ALA A 181 13.61 -26.90 -21.81
CA ALA A 181 13.87 -26.96 -20.37
C ALA A 181 15.34 -27.31 -20.09
N GLU A 182 15.92 -28.28 -20.83
CA GLU A 182 17.34 -28.63 -20.73
C GLU A 182 18.24 -27.42 -21.02
N ASP A 183 17.95 -26.67 -22.10
CA ASP A 183 18.67 -25.44 -22.43
C ASP A 183 18.57 -24.40 -21.30
N ALA A 184 17.38 -24.23 -20.72
CA ALA A 184 17.15 -23.28 -19.63
C ALA A 184 17.90 -23.66 -18.35
N TYR A 185 17.88 -24.94 -17.95
CA TYR A 185 18.64 -25.42 -16.78
C TYR A 185 20.15 -25.35 -17.02
N GLY A 186 20.61 -25.66 -18.24
CA GLY A 186 22.02 -25.59 -18.62
C GLY A 186 22.61 -24.19 -18.50
N ALA A 187 21.80 -23.14 -18.59
CA ALA A 187 22.25 -21.75 -18.42
C ALA A 187 22.58 -21.38 -16.96
N VAL A 188 22.26 -22.23 -15.98
CA VAL A 188 22.50 -21.99 -14.53
C VAL A 188 23.75 -22.72 -14.02
N LEU A 189 24.28 -23.70 -14.77
CA LEU A 189 25.38 -24.58 -14.38
C LEU A 189 26.76 -24.08 -14.85
#